data_AF-A0A3C1SRX1-F1
#
_entry.id   AF-A0A3C1SRX1-F1
#
_cell.length_a   1.000
_cell.length_b   1.000
_cell.length_c   1.000
_cell.angle_alpha   90.00
_cell.angle_beta   90.00
_cell.angle_gamma   90.00
#
_symmetry.space_group_name_H-M   'P 1'
#
loop_
_entity.id
_entity.type
_entity.pdbx_description
1 polymer ?
#
loop_
_entity_poly.entity_id
_entity_poly.type
_entity_poly.pdbx_seq_one_letter_code
_entity_poly.pdbx_strand_id
1 'polypeptide(L)'
;MSVLRPEISIAALNERGNEYLPGYLGIEMTELAPRTLASRMPLKKLHIAPNEFLHAASVVALADTTCGYATFAHLPESAQSFTTIELKSNHLATVKEGN
;
A
#
# COMPACT_ATOMS: atom_id res chain seq x y z
N MET A 1 6.03 21.26 8.89
CA MET A 1 6.52 19.87 8.81
C MET A 1 5.30 18.97 8.65
N SER A 2 5.42 17.86 7.94
CA SER A 2 4.35 16.86 7.85
C SER A 2 4.11 16.24 9.23
N VAL A 3 2.84 16.16 9.64
CA VAL A 3 2.40 15.65 10.94
C VAL A 3 1.42 14.51 10.69
N LEU A 4 1.52 13.44 11.47
CA LEU A 4 0.54 12.37 11.45
C LEU A 4 -0.82 12.95 11.91
N ARG A 5 -1.82 12.84 11.04
CA ARG A 5 -3.17 13.32 11.30
C ARG A 5 -3.86 12.48 12.38
N PRO A 6 -4.34 13.08 13.48
CA PRO A 6 -4.88 12.34 14.62
C PRO A 6 -6.17 11.57 14.31
N GLU A 7 -6.92 11.98 13.29
CA GLU A 7 -8.15 11.34 12.85
C GLU A 7 -7.94 10.08 12.00
N ILE A 8 -6.71 9.83 11.54
CA ILE A 8 -6.40 8.71 10.66
C ILE A 8 -6.01 7.49 11.48
N SER A 9 -6.68 6.37 11.22
CA SER A 9 -6.41 5.08 11.85
C SER A 9 -6.21 3.99 10.81
N ILE A 10 -5.55 2.89 11.21
CA ILE A 10 -5.39 1.69 10.38
C ILE A 10 -6.75 1.15 9.92
N ALA A 11 -7.73 1.09 10.82
CA ALA A 11 -9.07 0.62 10.50
C ALA A 11 -9.73 1.45 9.40
N ALA A 12 -9.64 2.79 9.50
CA ALA A 12 -10.18 3.70 8.50
C ALA A 12 -9.47 3.56 7.14
N LEU A 13 -8.14 3.34 7.14
CA LEU A 13 -7.39 3.11 5.90
C LEU A 13 -7.77 1.79 5.22
N ASN A 14 -7.91 0.71 5.99
CA ASN A 14 -8.31 -0.59 5.47
C ASN A 14 -9.76 -0.57 4.96
N GLU A 15 -10.69 0.06 5.69
CA GLU A 15 -12.08 0.23 5.25
C GLU A 15 -12.15 1.03 3.94
N ARG A 16 -11.41 2.14 3.85
CA ARG A 16 -11.35 2.97 2.64
C ARG A 16 -10.87 2.21 1.40
N GLY A 17 -9.98 1.23 1.56
CA GLY A 17 -9.42 0.45 0.46
C GLY A 17 -10.23 -0.79 0.07
N ASN A 18 -11.19 -1.21 0.90
CA ASN A 18 -11.78 -2.55 0.85
C ASN A 18 -12.51 -2.86 -0.47
N GLU A 19 -13.23 -1.89 -1.04
CA GLU A 19 -13.96 -2.06 -2.30
C GLU A 19 -13.17 -1.59 -3.54
N TYR A 20 -11.88 -1.29 -3.37
CA TYR A 20 -10.98 -0.84 -4.42
C TYR A 20 -9.86 -1.85 -4.65
N LEU A 21 -8.95 -1.54 -5.59
CA LEU A 21 -7.80 -2.39 -5.93
C LEU A 21 -7.09 -3.01 -4.72
N PRO A 22 -6.70 -2.25 -3.66
CA PRO A 22 -6.01 -2.86 -2.52
C PRO A 22 -6.84 -3.91 -1.78
N GLY A 23 -8.14 -3.71 -1.61
CA GLY A 23 -9.03 -4.71 -1.02
C GLY A 23 -9.12 -5.98 -1.87
N TYR A 24 -9.26 -5.87 -3.19
CA TYR A 24 -9.26 -7.03 -4.08
C TYR A 24 -7.93 -7.82 -4.08
N LEU A 25 -6.81 -7.13 -3.86
CA LEU A 25 -5.49 -7.74 -3.71
C LEU A 25 -5.21 -8.24 -2.27
N GLY A 26 -6.08 -7.92 -1.30
CA GLY A 26 -5.90 -8.27 0.10
C GLY A 26 -4.76 -7.51 0.79
N ILE A 27 -4.41 -6.31 0.31
CA ILE A 27 -3.44 -5.45 0.97
C ILE A 27 -4.04 -4.95 2.29
N GLU A 28 -3.29 -5.14 3.37
CA GLU A 28 -3.69 -4.77 4.74
C GLU A 28 -2.65 -3.84 5.36
N MET A 29 -3.08 -2.67 5.82
CA MET A 29 -2.28 -1.79 6.66
C MET A 29 -2.15 -2.40 8.06
N THR A 30 -0.93 -2.45 8.60
CA THR A 30 -0.60 -3.19 9.83
C THR A 30 -0.03 -2.32 10.95
N GLU A 31 0.64 -1.22 10.60
CA GLU A 31 1.20 -0.28 11.56
C GLU A 31 1.18 1.13 10.98
N LEU A 32 0.74 2.11 11.78
CA LEU A 32 0.78 3.54 11.46
C LEU A 32 1.44 4.25 12.64
N ALA A 33 2.55 4.93 12.35
CA ALA A 33 3.29 5.72 13.33
C ALA A 33 3.82 7.00 12.67
N PRO A 34 4.33 7.98 13.44
CA PRO A 34 4.89 9.18 12.85
C PRO A 34 5.93 8.84 11.78
N ARG A 35 5.69 9.34 10.55
CA ARG A 35 6.56 9.20 9.37
C ARG A 35 6.67 7.78 8.79
N THR A 36 5.86 6.83 9.25
CA THR A 36 5.93 5.43 8.79
C THR A 36 4.54 4.83 8.64
N LEU A 37 4.38 3.94 7.66
CA LEU A 37 3.23 3.07 7.50
C LEU A 37 3.73 1.73 6.99
N ALA A 38 3.27 0.64 7.60
CA ALA A 38 3.56 -0.71 7.18
C ALA A 38 2.30 -1.42 6.68
N SER A 39 2.46 -2.29 5.70
CA SER A 39 1.39 -3.10 5.14
C SER A 39 1.91 -4.50 4.79
N ARG A 40 0.99 -5.41 4.50
CA ARG A 40 1.26 -6.77 4.01
C ARG A 40 0.27 -7.17 2.93
N MET A 41 0.58 -8.18 2.14
CA MET A 41 -0.32 -8.71 1.12
C MET A 41 -0.16 -10.23 0.98
N PRO A 42 -1.16 -11.03 1.40
CA PRO A 42 -1.09 -12.47 1.25
C PRO A 42 -1.00 -12.86 -0.23
N LEU A 43 -0.11 -13.77 -0.57
CA LEU A 43 0.05 -14.22 -1.94
C LEU A 43 -1.07 -15.19 -2.34
N LYS A 44 -1.69 -14.90 -3.49
CA LYS A 44 -2.76 -15.68 -4.12
C LYS A 44 -2.41 -15.86 -5.60
N LYS A 45 -3.03 -16.81 -6.29
CA LYS A 45 -2.79 -17.04 -7.73
C LYS A 45 -2.95 -15.76 -8.57
N LEU A 46 -3.86 -14.88 -8.18
CA LEU A 46 -4.09 -13.58 -8.84
C LEU A 46 -2.89 -12.61 -8.77
N HIS A 47 -1.94 -12.83 -7.86
CA HIS A 47 -0.69 -12.07 -7.74
C HIS A 47 0.45 -12.67 -8.58
N ILE A 48 0.28 -13.88 -9.11
CA ILE A 48 1.32 -14.65 -9.77
C ILE A 48 1.15 -14.53 -11.28
N ALA A 49 2.23 -14.20 -11.98
CA ALA A 49 2.26 -14.16 -13.43
C ALA A 49 2.21 -15.58 -14.03
N PRO A 50 1.84 -15.75 -15.32
CA PRO A 50 1.75 -17.07 -15.96
C PRO A 50 3.05 -17.89 -15.97
N ASN A 51 4.20 -17.25 -15.72
CA ASN A 51 5.50 -17.90 -15.57
C ASN A 51 5.79 -18.40 -14.14
N GLU A 52 4.79 -18.43 -13.26
CA GLU A 52 4.88 -18.90 -11.87
C GLU A 52 5.80 -18.07 -10.96
N PHE A 53 6.01 -16.79 -11.31
CA PHE A 53 6.69 -15.80 -10.47
C PHE A 53 5.73 -14.69 -10.03
N LEU A 54 6.03 -14.04 -8.91
CA LEU A 54 5.28 -12.87 -8.46
C LEU A 54 5.21 -11.81 -9.57
N HIS A 55 4.00 -11.39 -9.91
CA HIS A 55 3.80 -10.36 -10.92
C HIS A 55 4.29 -9.01 -10.41
N ALA A 56 5.13 -8.33 -11.18
CA ALA A 56 5.71 -7.04 -10.81
C ALA A 56 4.64 -6.01 -10.39
N ALA A 57 3.51 -5.97 -11.10
CA ALA A 57 2.39 -5.08 -10.76
C ALA A 57 1.79 -5.36 -9.37
N SER A 58 1.86 -6.58 -8.84
CA SER A 58 1.40 -6.87 -7.47
C SER A 58 2.33 -6.25 -6.43
N VAL A 59 3.64 -6.25 -6.68
CA VAL A 59 4.63 -5.54 -5.85
C VAL A 59 4.41 -4.04 -5.91
N VAL A 60 4.18 -3.51 -7.11
CA VAL A 60 3.90 -2.07 -7.31
C VAL A 60 2.59 -1.67 -6.63
N ALA A 61 1.53 -2.45 -6.75
CA ALA A 61 0.26 -2.17 -6.09
C ALA A 61 0.40 -2.13 -4.56
N LEU A 62 1.15 -3.07 -3.97
CA LEU A 62 1.48 -3.05 -2.54
C LEU A 62 2.24 -1.78 -2.16
N ALA A 63 3.31 -1.46 -2.89
CA ALA A 63 4.15 -0.31 -2.59
C ALA A 63 3.42 1.03 -2.77
N ASP A 64 2.73 1.23 -3.89
CA ASP A 64 2.02 2.48 -4.21
C ASP A 64 0.83 2.71 -3.26
N THR A 65 0.06 1.66 -2.93
CA THR A 65 -1.02 1.76 -1.94
C THR A 65 -0.47 2.21 -0.58
N THR A 66 0.62 1.58 -0.13
CA THR A 66 1.22 1.87 1.17
C THR A 66 1.78 3.29 1.21
N CYS A 67 2.56 3.68 0.21
CA CYS A 67 3.10 5.04 0.12
C CYS A 67 1.99 6.09 -0.03
N GLY A 68 0.92 5.76 -0.74
CA GLY A 68 -0.23 6.63 -0.92
C GLY A 68 -0.98 6.87 0.39
N TYR A 69 -1.30 5.82 1.14
CA TYR A 69 -1.92 5.95 2.45
C TYR A 69 -0.99 6.61 3.47
N ALA A 70 0.31 6.35 3.40
CA ALA A 70 1.30 7.04 4.22
C ALA A 70 1.28 8.54 3.93
N THR A 71 1.27 8.93 2.65
CA THR A 71 1.19 10.34 2.23
C THR A 71 -0.09 10.98 2.74
N PHE A 72 -1.24 10.35 2.50
CA PHE A 72 -2.54 10.84 2.96
C PHE A 72 -2.60 11.06 4.48
N ALA A 73 -2.11 10.09 5.26
CA ALA A 73 -2.09 10.16 6.73
C ALA A 73 -1.19 11.29 7.27
N HIS A 74 -0.29 11.81 6.43
CA HIS A 74 0.76 12.74 6.80
C HIS A 74 0.67 14.09 6.05
N LEU A 75 -0.42 14.32 5.31
CA LEU A 75 -0.64 15.58 4.61
C LEU A 75 -0.76 16.75 5.59
N PRO A 76 -0.23 17.95 5.26
CA PRO A 76 -0.46 19.14 6.06
C PRO A 76 -1.96 19.48 6.12
N GLU A 77 -2.40 20.20 7.16
CA GLU A 77 -3.83 20.56 7.35
C GLU A 77 -4.44 21.29 6.14
N SER A 78 -3.63 22.07 5.42
CA SER A 78 -4.07 22.81 4.23
C SER A 78 -4.28 21.94 2.98
N ALA A 79 -3.85 20.67 2.98
CA ALA A 79 -3.96 19.78 1.83
C ALA A 79 -5.13 18.80 1.99
N GLN A 80 -5.91 18.62 0.93
CA GLN A 80 -7.06 17.70 0.95
C GLN A 80 -6.71 16.31 0.43
N SER A 81 -5.84 16.23 -0.58
CA SER A 81 -5.49 14.99 -1.26
C SER A 81 -4.10 15.09 -1.90
N PHE A 82 -3.67 14.00 -2.54
CA PHE A 82 -2.44 13.91 -3.31
C PHE A 82 -2.67 13.02 -4.54
N THR A 83 -1.74 13.09 -5.49
CA THR A 83 -1.63 12.10 -6.58
C THR A 83 -0.16 11.69 -6.70
N THR A 84 0.10 10.40 -6.92
CA THR A 84 1.45 9.93 -7.22
C THR A 84 1.93 10.56 -8.53
N ILE A 85 3.07 11.25 -8.50
CA ILE A 85 3.68 11.86 -9.70
C ILE A 85 4.56 10.84 -10.41
N GLU A 86 5.32 10.04 -9.66
CA GLU A 86 6.29 9.08 -10.20
C GLU A 86 6.46 7.90 -9.24
N LEU A 87 6.78 6.74 -9.81
CA LEU A 87 7.16 5.53 -9.08
C LEU A 87 8.18 4.76 -9.89
N LYS A 88 9.26 4.35 -9.23
CA LYS A 88 10.27 3.42 -9.75
C LYS A 88 10.42 2.23 -8.82
N SER A 89 10.47 1.04 -9.39
CA SER A 89 10.79 -0.19 -8.67
C SER A 89 11.92 -0.95 -9.36
N ASN A 90 12.65 -1.74 -8.58
CA ASN A 90 13.57 -2.77 -9.07
C ASN A 90 13.21 -4.08 -8.35
N HIS A 91 13.14 -5.19 -9.07
CA HIS A 91 12.74 -6.49 -8.52
C HIS A 91 13.99 -7.36 -8.31
N LEU A 92 14.39 -7.57 -7.06
CA LEU A 92 15.65 -8.25 -6.71
C LEU A 92 15.50 -9.77 -6.60
N ALA A 93 14.35 -10.22 -6.12
CA ALA A 93 14.02 -11.63 -5.92
C ALA A 93 12.50 -11.83 -6.06
N THR A 94 12.08 -13.08 -6.09
CA THR A 94 10.68 -13.48 -6.18
C THR A 94 10.28 -14.31 -4.98
N VAL A 95 8.99 -14.29 -4.67
CA VAL A 95 8.36 -15.10 -3.63
C VAL A 95 7.14 -15.77 -4.25
N LYS A 96 6.88 -17.04 -3.88
CA LYS A 96 5.81 -17.85 -4.47
C LYS A 96 4.68 -18.17 -3.50
N GLU A 97 4.92 -18.00 -2.20
CA GLU A 97 4.00 -18.28 -1.10
C GLU A 97 4.30 -17.36 0.10
N GLY A 98 3.35 -17.21 1.02
CA GLY A 98 3.48 -16.30 2.17
C GLY A 98 2.77 -14.97 1.95
N ASN A 99 3.32 -13.89 2.51
CA ASN A 99 2.65 -12.60 2.69
C ASN A 99 3.63 -11.42 2.74
#